data_AF-A0A442YFL6-F1
#
_entry.id   AF-A0A442YFL6-F1
#
_cell.length_a   1.000
_cell.length_b   1.000
_cell.length_c   1.000
_cell.angle_alpha   90.00
_cell.angle_beta   90.00
_cell.angle_gamma   90.00
#
_symmetry.space_group_name_H-M   'P 1'
#
loop_
_entity.id
_entity.type
_entity.pdbx_description
1 polymer ?
#
loop_
_entity_poly.entity_id
_entity_poly.type
_entity_poly.pdbx_seq_one_letter_code
_entity_poly.pdbx_strand_id
1 'polypeptide(L)'
;MGARAREADAKLLRLEAKFNAASDRWNAASDRTGKLAAELDERLRSLKSRLISRIAKAEKKEEKRAAAFGRAFDRVMKTRARTIDGLAAKVRVRERDYTDDEAREITILNSLVEDIKAMTGGAGVSR
;
A
#
# COMPACT_ATOMS: atom_id res chain seq x y z
N MET A 1 73.34 18.41 -25.23
CA MET A 1 71.97 18.94 -25.44
C MET A 1 71.92 20.44 -25.15
N GLY A 2 71.36 21.24 -26.06
CA GLY A 2 71.31 22.71 -25.95
C GLY A 2 70.37 23.20 -24.83
N ALA A 3 70.56 24.44 -24.37
CA ALA A 3 69.79 25.04 -23.28
C ALA A 3 68.26 25.05 -23.55
N ARG A 4 67.84 25.30 -24.80
CA ARG A 4 66.43 25.31 -25.21
C ARG A 4 65.70 23.97 -25.02
N ALA A 5 66.40 22.85 -25.24
CA ALA A 5 65.82 21.52 -25.02
C ALA A 5 65.55 21.27 -23.53
N ARG A 6 66.49 21.66 -22.68
CA ARG A 6 66.35 21.56 -21.22
C ARG A 6 65.21 22.42 -20.66
N GLU A 7 64.97 23.61 -21.23
CA GLU A 7 63.84 24.46 -20.85
C GLU A 7 62.49 23.88 -21.28
N ALA A 8 62.42 23.29 -22.48
CA ALA A 8 61.22 22.60 -22.95
C ALA A 8 60.88 21.39 -22.07
N ASP A 9 61.88 20.58 -21.70
CA ASP A 9 61.71 19.45 -20.78
C ASP A 9 61.26 19.90 -19.39
N ALA A 10 61.85 20.97 -18.85
CA ALA A 10 61.44 21.53 -17.57
C ALA A 10 59.99 22.05 -17.60
N LYS A 11 59.55 22.62 -18.73
CA LYS A 11 58.15 23.01 -18.93
C LYS A 11 57.24 21.78 -18.99
N LEU A 12 57.65 20.72 -19.68
CA LEU A 12 56.90 19.47 -19.77
C LEU A 12 56.69 18.83 -18.40
N LEU A 13 57.75 18.71 -17.59
CA LEU A 13 57.67 18.17 -16.22
C LEU A 13 56.72 18.99 -15.32
N ARG A 14 56.71 20.31 -15.47
CA ARG A 14 55.76 21.18 -14.74
C ARG A 14 54.32 20.96 -15.19
N LEU A 15 54.09 20.70 -16.47
CA LEU A 15 52.75 20.40 -17.00
C LEU A 15 52.29 19.02 -16.56
N GLU A 16 53.16 18.02 -16.58
CA GLU A 16 52.89 16.68 -16.06
C GLU A 16 52.49 16.73 -14.58
N ALA A 17 53.24 17.43 -13.73
CA ALA A 17 52.91 17.57 -12.32
C ALA A 17 51.53 18.23 -12.11
N LYS A 18 51.19 19.25 -12.91
CA LYS A 18 49.86 19.89 -12.87
C LYS A 18 48.75 18.95 -13.33
N PHE A 19 49.00 18.19 -14.39
CA PHE A 19 48.06 17.20 -14.92
C PHE A 19 47.78 16.12 -13.88
N ASN A 20 48.82 15.54 -13.28
CA ASN A 20 48.68 14.51 -12.25
C ASN A 20 47.90 15.04 -11.04
N ALA A 21 48.23 16.24 -10.55
CA ALA A 21 47.47 16.86 -9.46
C ALA A 21 46.00 17.12 -9.81
N ALA A 22 45.69 17.47 -11.06
CA ALA A 22 44.31 17.64 -11.52
C ALA A 22 43.58 16.30 -11.62
N SER A 23 44.25 15.26 -12.13
CA SER A 23 43.75 13.87 -12.20
C SER A 23 43.42 13.35 -10.81
N ASP A 24 44.33 13.51 -9.84
CA ASP A 24 44.12 13.06 -8.46
C ASP A 24 42.91 13.75 -7.81
N ARG A 25 42.75 15.06 -8.02
CA ARG A 25 41.58 15.81 -7.54
C ARG A 25 40.29 15.32 -8.18
N TRP A 26 40.31 15.03 -9.48
CA TRP A 26 39.15 14.51 -10.19
C TRP A 26 38.77 13.11 -9.70
N ASN A 27 39.74 12.21 -9.54
CA ASN A 27 39.52 10.88 -8.98
C ASN A 27 38.92 10.96 -7.56
N ALA A 28 39.47 11.82 -6.69
CA ALA A 28 38.92 12.01 -5.35
C ALA A 28 37.47 12.56 -5.37
N ALA A 29 37.14 13.46 -6.29
CA ALA A 29 35.78 13.98 -6.46
C ALA A 29 34.81 12.91 -6.99
N SER A 30 35.28 12.08 -7.93
CA SER A 30 34.53 10.96 -8.48
C SER A 30 34.22 9.92 -7.39
N ASP A 31 35.23 9.52 -6.61
CA ASP A 31 35.08 8.59 -5.48
C ASP A 31 34.09 9.11 -4.45
N ARG A 32 34.15 10.40 -4.12
CA ARG A 32 33.20 11.02 -3.19
C ARG A 32 31.78 10.96 -3.74
N THR A 33 31.60 11.22 -5.03
CA THR A 33 30.28 11.17 -5.67
C THR A 33 29.75 9.74 -5.71
N GLY A 34 30.58 8.76 -6.04
CA GLY A 34 30.24 7.34 -6.00
C GLY A 34 29.79 6.88 -4.61
N LYS A 35 30.49 7.30 -3.55
CA LYS A 35 30.09 6.99 -2.16
C LYS A 35 28.74 7.59 -1.79
N LEU A 36 28.48 8.84 -2.17
CA LEU A 36 27.20 9.50 -1.91
C LEU A 36 26.03 8.81 -2.65
N ALA A 37 26.24 8.41 -3.90
CA ALA A 37 25.25 7.67 -4.67
C ALA A 37 24.93 6.31 -4.02
N ALA A 38 25.96 5.55 -3.61
CA ALA A 38 25.77 4.28 -2.92
C ALA A 38 25.03 4.43 -1.57
N GLU A 39 25.34 5.48 -0.81
CA GLU A 39 24.65 5.79 0.45
C GLU A 39 23.16 6.12 0.21
N LEU A 40 22.86 6.91 -0.83
CA LEU A 40 21.49 7.22 -1.22
C LEU A 40 20.71 5.95 -1.58
N ASP A 41 21.28 5.09 -2.42
CA ASP A 41 20.64 3.85 -2.85
C ASP A 41 20.37 2.89 -1.67
N GLU A 42 21.29 2.80 -0.72
CA GLU A 42 21.08 2.02 0.49
C GLU A 42 19.93 2.58 1.35
N ARG A 43 19.91 3.91 1.54
CA ARG A 43 18.82 4.57 2.28
C ARG A 43 17.47 4.37 1.60
N LEU A 44 17.40 4.52 0.28
CA LEU A 44 16.17 4.32 -0.49
C LEU A 44 15.67 2.87 -0.40
N ARG A 45 16.57 1.88 -0.50
CA ARG A 45 16.21 0.47 -0.33
C ARG A 45 15.64 0.19 1.06
N SER A 46 16.27 0.72 2.11
CA SER A 46 15.79 0.60 3.49
C SER A 46 14.41 1.24 3.68
N LEU A 47 14.21 2.47 3.19
CA LEU A 47 12.92 3.16 3.26
C LEU A 47 11.82 2.42 2.51
N LYS A 48 12.10 1.93 1.29
CA LYS A 48 11.16 1.16 0.48
C LYS A 48 10.74 -0.12 1.21
N SER A 49 11.70 -0.87 1.77
CA SER A 49 11.42 -2.09 2.55
C SER A 49 10.52 -1.79 3.76
N ARG A 50 10.82 -0.73 4.51
CA ARG A 50 10.00 -0.30 5.66
C ARG A 50 8.58 0.09 5.23
N LEU A 51 8.42 0.79 4.12
CA LEU A 51 7.12 1.20 3.62
C LEU A 51 6.29 -0.01 3.18
N ILE A 52 6.87 -0.94 2.43
CA ILE A 52 6.23 -2.20 2.03
C ILE A 52 5.73 -2.97 3.25
N SER A 53 6.58 -3.10 4.29
CA SER A 53 6.17 -3.77 5.53
C SER A 53 5.00 -3.09 6.25
N ARG A 54 4.95 -1.75 6.22
CA ARG A 54 3.85 -0.98 6.83
C ARG A 54 2.55 -1.15 6.04
N ILE A 55 2.63 -1.17 4.71
CA ILE A 55 1.49 -1.43 3.82
C ILE A 55 0.93 -2.82 4.10
N ALA A 56 1.76 -3.86 4.07
CA ALA A 56 1.33 -5.24 4.35
C ALA A 56 0.68 -5.39 5.75
N LYS A 57 1.18 -4.66 6.75
CA LYS A 57 0.56 -4.63 8.09
C LYS A 57 -0.80 -3.92 8.09
N ALA A 58 -0.95 -2.86 7.29
CA ALA A 58 -2.20 -2.13 7.16
C ALA A 58 -3.25 -2.99 6.43
N GLU A 59 -2.89 -3.60 5.30
CA GLU A 59 -3.74 -4.52 4.53
C GLU A 59 -4.22 -5.69 5.39
N LYS A 60 -3.32 -6.33 6.16
CA LYS A 60 -3.70 -7.42 7.07
C LYS A 60 -4.66 -6.96 8.17
N LYS A 61 -4.58 -5.71 8.63
CA LYS A 61 -5.52 -5.15 9.61
C LYS A 61 -6.87 -4.85 8.96
N GLU A 62 -6.86 -4.33 7.75
CA GLU A 62 -8.05 -4.08 6.95
C GLU A 62 -8.80 -5.37 6.67
N GLU A 63 -8.12 -6.41 6.18
CA GLU A 63 -8.69 -7.74 5.93
C GLU A 63 -9.36 -8.31 7.18
N LYS A 64 -8.69 -8.25 8.35
CA LYS A 64 -9.28 -8.70 9.62
C LYS A 64 -10.54 -7.93 9.99
N ARG A 65 -10.56 -6.61 9.75
CA ARG A 65 -11.72 -5.75 10.01
C ARG A 65 -12.86 -6.03 9.03
N ALA A 66 -12.55 -6.19 7.75
CA ALA A 66 -13.51 -6.57 6.72
C ALA A 66 -14.15 -7.93 7.02
N ALA A 67 -13.35 -8.93 7.41
CA ALA A 67 -13.86 -10.24 7.83
C ALA A 67 -14.73 -10.16 9.10
N ALA A 68 -14.37 -9.32 10.06
CA ALA A 68 -15.18 -9.10 11.27
C ALA A 68 -16.51 -8.39 10.93
N PHE A 69 -16.48 -7.42 10.02
CA PHE A 69 -17.66 -6.74 9.50
C PHE A 69 -18.59 -7.73 8.79
N GLY A 70 -18.08 -8.54 7.84
CA GLY A 70 -18.86 -9.56 7.15
C GLY A 70 -19.51 -10.56 8.12
N ARG A 71 -18.77 -11.05 9.13
CA ARG A 71 -19.35 -11.91 10.18
C ARG A 71 -20.42 -11.23 11.03
N ALA A 72 -20.35 -9.92 11.23
CA ALA A 72 -21.38 -9.18 11.94
C ALA A 72 -22.64 -9.02 11.07
N PHE A 73 -22.45 -8.67 9.80
CA PHE A 73 -23.50 -8.60 8.79
C PHE A 73 -24.27 -9.92 8.68
N ASP A 74 -23.56 -11.03 8.48
CA ASP A 74 -24.16 -12.36 8.35
C ASP A 74 -25.00 -12.72 9.57
N ARG A 75 -24.53 -12.36 10.77
CA ARG A 75 -25.26 -12.61 12.02
C ARG A 75 -26.55 -11.81 12.07
N VAL A 76 -26.53 -10.55 11.65
CA VAL A 76 -27.75 -9.73 11.57
C VAL A 76 -28.75 -10.36 10.59
N MET A 77 -28.31 -10.71 9.39
CA MET A 77 -29.22 -11.24 8.36
C MET A 77 -29.73 -12.65 8.69
N LYS A 78 -28.93 -13.50 9.35
CA LYS A 78 -29.38 -14.83 9.81
C LYS A 78 -30.31 -14.77 11.03
N THR A 79 -30.29 -13.68 11.79
CA THR A 79 -31.16 -13.53 12.96
C THR A 79 -32.56 -13.11 12.51
N ARG A 80 -33.57 -13.90 12.87
CA ARG A 80 -34.97 -13.64 12.51
C ARG A 80 -35.54 -12.45 13.28
N ALA A 81 -36.03 -11.43 12.58
CA ALA A 81 -36.80 -10.36 13.18
C ALA A 81 -38.20 -10.87 13.56
N ARG A 82 -38.69 -10.47 14.73
CA ARG A 82 -40.06 -10.78 15.21
C ARG A 82 -40.93 -9.53 15.35
N THR A 83 -40.35 -8.36 15.13
CA THR A 83 -40.98 -7.04 15.31
C THR A 83 -40.56 -6.11 14.17
N ILE A 84 -41.33 -5.04 13.98
CA ILE A 84 -41.01 -3.98 13.01
C ILE A 84 -39.65 -3.34 13.33
N ASP A 85 -39.33 -3.15 14.62
CA ASP A 85 -38.02 -2.63 15.03
C ASP A 85 -36.86 -3.55 14.62
N GLY A 86 -37.07 -4.87 14.64
CA GLY A 86 -36.11 -5.84 14.15
C GLY A 86 -35.88 -5.76 12.63
N LEU A 87 -36.96 -5.56 11.86
CA LEU A 87 -36.86 -5.31 10.42
C LEU A 87 -36.12 -3.98 10.14
N ALA A 88 -36.46 -2.92 10.86
CA ALA A 88 -35.81 -1.62 10.75
C ALA A 88 -34.31 -1.69 11.09
N ALA A 89 -33.91 -2.56 12.03
CA ALA A 89 -32.50 -2.80 12.31
C ALA A 89 -31.75 -3.41 11.12
N LYS A 90 -32.35 -4.36 10.40
CA LYS A 90 -31.75 -4.93 9.16
C LYS A 90 -31.63 -3.88 8.06
N VAL A 91 -32.64 -3.03 7.89
CA VAL A 91 -32.59 -1.91 6.92
C VAL A 91 -31.47 -0.93 7.24
N ARG A 92 -31.31 -0.52 8.51
CA ARG A 92 -30.20 0.36 8.92
C ARG A 92 -28.82 -0.27 8.69
N VAL A 93 -28.71 -1.60 8.82
CA VAL A 93 -27.46 -2.31 8.50
C VAL A 93 -27.17 -2.25 7.00
N ARG A 94 -28.19 -2.41 6.14
CA ARG A 94 -28.08 -2.19 4.69
C ARG A 94 -27.62 -0.77 4.37
N GLU A 95 -28.28 0.24 4.92
CA GLU A 95 -27.93 1.66 4.67
C GLU A 95 -26.48 2.00 5.05
N ARG A 96 -25.93 1.27 6.03
CA ARG A 96 -24.55 1.43 6.47
C ARG A 96 -23.55 0.63 5.64
N ASP A 97 -23.99 -0.42 4.96
CA ASP A 97 -23.15 -1.22 4.06
C ASP A 97 -23.09 -0.53 2.69
N TYR A 98 -22.05 0.28 2.46
CA TYR A 98 -21.80 1.01 1.21
C TYR A 98 -21.23 0.11 0.08
N THR A 99 -21.57 -1.17 0.07
CA THR A 99 -21.08 -2.13 -0.92
C THR A 99 -22.01 -2.16 -2.13
N ASP A 100 -21.45 -2.14 -3.33
CA ASP A 100 -22.14 -2.38 -4.61
C ASP A 100 -22.24 -3.88 -4.94
N ASP A 101 -22.13 -4.73 -3.92
CA ASP A 101 -22.14 -6.19 -4.06
C ASP A 101 -23.58 -6.70 -4.19
N GLU A 102 -23.97 -7.04 -5.43
CA GLU A 102 -25.29 -7.57 -5.76
C GLU A 102 -25.64 -8.83 -4.93
N ALA A 103 -24.66 -9.70 -4.62
CA ALA A 103 -24.92 -10.92 -3.87
C ALA A 103 -25.30 -10.61 -2.41
N ARG A 104 -24.69 -9.57 -1.82
CA ARG A 104 -25.09 -9.08 -0.50
C ARG A 104 -26.46 -8.45 -0.53
N GLU A 105 -26.77 -7.64 -1.53
CA GLU A 105 -28.10 -7.04 -1.65
C GLU A 105 -29.20 -8.12 -1.73
N ILE A 106 -28.99 -9.18 -2.53
CA ILE A 106 -29.91 -10.32 -2.59
C ILE A 106 -30.06 -10.99 -1.21
N THR A 107 -28.96 -11.16 -0.46
CA THR A 107 -28.99 -11.75 0.88
C THR A 107 -29.86 -10.95 1.85
N ILE A 108 -29.76 -9.61 1.81
CA ILE A 108 -30.55 -8.72 2.65
C ILE A 108 -32.04 -8.81 2.29
N LEU A 109 -32.35 -8.73 0.99
CA LEU A 109 -33.72 -8.76 0.51
C LEU A 109 -34.41 -10.09 0.86
N ASN A 110 -33.73 -11.23 0.65
CA ASN A 110 -34.26 -12.54 1.03
C ASN A 110 -34.54 -12.62 2.54
N SER A 111 -33.58 -12.17 3.36
CA SER A 111 -33.72 -12.15 4.82
C SER A 111 -34.90 -11.30 5.30
N LEU A 112 -35.09 -10.11 4.72
CA LEU A 112 -36.23 -9.24 5.02
C LEU A 112 -37.56 -9.87 4.60
N VAL A 113 -37.63 -10.48 3.41
CA VAL A 113 -38.84 -11.14 2.90
C VAL A 113 -39.23 -12.32 3.78
N GLU A 114 -38.27 -13.15 4.19
CA GLU A 114 -38.51 -14.28 5.09
C GLU A 114 -39.09 -13.84 6.44
N ASP A 115 -38.54 -12.78 7.03
CA ASP A 115 -39.04 -12.22 8.29
C ASP A 115 -40.45 -11.62 8.12
N ILE A 116 -40.72 -10.89 7.04
CA ILE A 116 -42.05 -10.35 6.76
C ILE A 116 -43.08 -11.47 6.61
N LYS A 117 -42.77 -12.52 5.82
CA LYS A 117 -43.64 -13.71 5.66
C LYS A 117 -43.91 -14.42 6.99
N ALA A 118 -42.90 -14.47 7.86
CA ALA A 118 -43.02 -15.02 9.21
C ALA A 118 -44.03 -14.24 10.05
N MET A 119 -43.92 -12.91 10.01
CA MET A 119 -44.71 -12.02 10.85
C MET A 119 -46.17 -11.92 10.39
N THR A 120 -46.44 -12.08 9.10
CA THR A 120 -47.80 -12.03 8.53
C THR A 120 -48.51 -13.38 8.52
N GLY A 121 -47.92 -14.43 9.10
CA GLY A 121 -48.59 -15.72 9.30
C GLY A 121 -48.66 -16.63 8.07
N GLY A 122 -47.64 -16.63 7.20
CA GLY A 122 -47.48 -17.66 6.17
C GLY A 122 -48.70 -17.88 5.27
N ALA A 123 -49.12 -16.85 4.52
CA ALA A 123 -50.12 -17.03 3.47
C ALA A 123 -49.53 -17.84 2.29
N GLY A 124 -49.82 -19.15 2.27
CA GLY A 124 -49.53 -20.12 1.20
C GLY A 124 -48.28 -20.96 1.50
N VAL A 125 -48.33 -22.28 1.71
CA VAL A 125 -49.15 -23.31 1.07
C VAL A 125 -49.46 -24.42 2.08
N SER A 126 -50.75 -24.70 2.25
CA SER A 126 -51.26 -26.01 2.66
C SER A 126 -52.53 -26.26 1.85
N ARG A 127 -52.34 -26.82 0.66
CA ARG A 127 -53.19 -27.82 0.01
C ARG A 127 -52.55 -28.24 -1.31
#